data_AF-A0A660VCV1-F1
#
_entry.id   AF-A0A660VCV1-F1
#
_cell.length_a   1.000
_cell.length_b   1.000
_cell.length_c   1.000
_cell.angle_alpha   90.00
_cell.angle_beta   90.00
_cell.angle_gamma   90.00
#
_symmetry.space_group_name_H-M   'P 1'
#
loop_
_entity.id
_entity.type
_entity.pdbx_description
1 polymer ?
#
loop_
_entity_poly.entity_id
_entity_poly.type
_entity_poly.pdbx_seq_one_letter_code
_entity_poly.pdbx_strand_id
1 'polypeptide(L)'
;MLRENLRKELKDLEKELVKMGEMTITAIERSVEALKSRDVDEAKRIISDDVLINKKRWEIEERCVNLIATQQPVATDLREIIALLNII
;
A
#
# COMPACT_ATOMS: atom_id res chain seq x y z
N MET A 1 -13.14 19.37 13.38
CA MET A 1 -13.75 19.97 12.16
C MET A 1 -13.49 19.07 10.95
N LEU A 2 -14.30 19.15 9.87
CA LEU A 2 -14.21 18.29 8.66
C LEU A 2 -12.79 18.16 8.07
N ARG A 3 -12.00 19.25 8.10
CA ARG A 3 -10.60 19.25 7.66
C ARG A 3 -9.64 18.43 8.53
N GLU A 4 -9.89 18.32 9.83
CA GLU A 4 -9.04 17.52 10.72
C GLU A 4 -9.23 16.02 10.47
N ASN A 5 -10.46 15.62 10.15
CA ASN A 5 -10.76 14.23 9.80
C ASN A 5 -10.08 13.83 8.49
N LEU A 6 -10.16 14.65 7.44
CA LEU A 6 -9.47 14.39 6.18
C LEU A 6 -7.96 14.22 6.38
N ARG A 7 -7.31 15.12 7.13
CA ARG A 7 -5.88 15.03 7.44
C ARG A 7 -5.52 13.76 8.22
N LYS A 8 -6.38 13.32 9.12
CA LYS A 8 -6.19 12.07 9.86
C LYS A 8 -6.26 10.87 8.91
N GLU A 9 -7.28 10.83 8.05
CA GLU A 9 -7.43 9.76 7.06
C GLU A 9 -6.25 9.68 6.09
N LEU A 10 -5.74 10.83 5.62
CA LEU A 10 -4.54 10.88 4.77
C LEU A 10 -3.30 10.32 5.48
N LYS A 11 -3.08 10.68 6.75
CA LYS A 11 -1.99 10.11 7.55
C LYS A 11 -2.15 8.62 7.77
N ASP A 12 -3.38 8.15 7.95
CA ASP A 12 -3.64 6.73 8.13
C ASP A 12 -3.45 5.97 6.82
N LEU A 13 -3.81 6.54 5.66
CA LEU A 13 -3.46 6.01 4.33
C LEU A 13 -1.95 5.92 4.11
N GLU A 14 -1.20 6.96 4.48
CA GLU A 14 0.26 6.96 4.39
C GLU A 14 0.89 5.83 5.22
N LYS A 15 0.38 5.59 6.44
CA LYS A 15 0.83 4.44 7.25
C LYS A 15 0.52 3.10 6.60
N GLU A 16 -0.66 2.95 6.00
CA GLU A 16 -1.01 1.72 5.31
C GLU A 16 -0.14 1.49 4.06
N LEU A 17 0.24 2.56 3.35
CA LEU A 17 1.20 2.50 2.26
C LEU A 17 2.59 2.06 2.74
N VAL A 18 3.08 2.62 3.86
CA VAL A 18 4.35 2.22 4.46
C VAL A 18 4.33 0.74 4.83
N LYS A 19 3.25 0.25 5.45
CA LYS A 19 3.09 -1.18 5.77
C LYS A 19 3.11 -2.06 4.52
N MET A 20 2.44 -1.63 3.44
CA MET A 20 2.50 -2.34 2.16
C MET A 20 3.94 -2.41 1.63
N GLY A 21 4.69 -1.31 1.75
CA GLY A 21 6.12 -1.27 1.42
C GLY A 21 6.96 -2.24 2.25
N GLU A 22 6.72 -2.33 3.56
CA GLU A 22 7.39 -3.28 4.46
C GLU A 22 7.11 -4.74 4.08
N MET A 23 5.87 -5.05 3.66
CA MET A 23 5.51 -6.37 3.14
C MET A 23 6.31 -6.70 1.87
N THR A 24 6.42 -5.75 0.94
CA THR A 24 7.21 -5.91 -0.29
C THR A 24 8.70 -6.08 0.01
N ILE A 25 9.26 -5.30 0.94
CA ILE A 25 10.66 -5.44 1.39
C ILE A 25 10.89 -6.84 1.95
N THR A 26 10.01 -7.32 2.81
CA THR A 26 10.09 -8.68 3.39
C THR A 26 10.04 -9.76 2.29
N ALA A 27 9.17 -9.59 1.29
CA ALA A 27 9.09 -10.52 0.16
C ALA A 27 10.38 -10.53 -0.67
N ILE A 28 11.02 -9.38 -0.86
CA ILE A 28 12.32 -9.27 -1.54
C ILE A 28 13.42 -9.96 -0.74
N GLU A 29 13.51 -9.71 0.56
CA GLU A 29 14.51 -10.35 1.43
C GLU A 29 14.37 -11.87 1.42
N ARG A 30 13.15 -12.38 1.56
CA ARG A 30 12.84 -13.81 1.44
C ARG A 30 13.22 -14.35 0.07
N SER A 31 12.96 -13.60 -0.99
CA SER A 31 13.30 -14.02 -2.37
C SER A 31 14.81 -14.17 -2.57
N VAL A 32 15.60 -13.24 -2.03
CA VAL A 32 17.06 -13.30 -2.08
C VAL A 32 17.59 -14.51 -1.33
N GLU A 33 17.06 -14.79 -0.13
CA GLU A 33 17.50 -15.96 0.66
C GLU A 33 17.05 -17.28 0.02
N ALA A 34 15.83 -17.37 -0.51
CA ALA A 34 15.35 -18.53 -1.24
C ALA A 34 16.20 -18.83 -2.48
N LEU A 35 16.61 -17.78 -3.22
CA LEU A 35 17.50 -17.93 -4.36
C LEU A 35 18.90 -18.44 -3.94
N LYS A 36 19.46 -17.86 -2.87
CA LYS A 36 20.79 -18.22 -2.36
C LYS A 36 20.85 -19.67 -1.85
N SER A 37 19.81 -20.10 -1.15
CA SER A 37 19.67 -21.46 -0.62
C SER A 37 19.14 -22.47 -1.64
N ARG A 38 18.69 -22.01 -2.82
CA ARG A 38 17.98 -22.80 -3.85
C ARG A 38 16.70 -23.47 -3.30
N ASP A 39 16.05 -22.82 -2.35
CA ASP A 39 14.79 -23.29 -1.76
C ASP A 39 13.61 -22.97 -2.68
N VAL A 40 13.21 -23.97 -3.47
CA VAL A 40 12.09 -23.87 -4.42
C VAL A 40 10.75 -23.78 -3.72
N ASP A 41 10.59 -24.38 -2.55
CA ASP A 41 9.33 -24.36 -1.83
C ASP A 41 9.08 -22.99 -1.20
N GLU A 42 10.13 -22.35 -0.68
CA GLU A 42 10.05 -20.96 -0.23
C GLU A 42 9.74 -20.00 -1.39
N ALA A 43 10.38 -20.19 -2.56
CA ALA A 43 10.06 -19.38 -3.74
C ALA A 43 8.57 -19.49 -4.14
N LYS A 44 7.99 -20.69 -4.11
CA LYS A 44 6.55 -20.89 -4.38
C LYS A 44 5.66 -20.24 -3.33
N ARG A 45 6.06 -20.27 -2.05
CA ARG A 45 5.34 -19.58 -0.98
C ARG A 45 5.34 -18.07 -1.20
N ILE A 46 6.49 -17.47 -1.52
CA ILE A 46 6.59 -16.04 -1.81
C ILE A 46 5.66 -15.63 -2.96
N ILE A 47 5.63 -16.41 -4.05
CA ILE A 47 4.73 -16.17 -5.19
C ILE A 47 3.26 -16.22 -4.75
N SER A 48 2.90 -17.18 -3.89
CA SER A 48 1.54 -17.32 -3.39
C SER A 48 1.16 -16.18 -2.43
N ASP A 49 2.11 -15.72 -1.61
CA ASP A 49 1.93 -14.66 -0.62
C ASP A 49 1.78 -13.27 -1.25
N ASP A 50 2.20 -13.06 -2.51
CA ASP A 50 2.05 -11.79 -3.25
C ASP A 50 0.59 -11.32 -3.32
N VAL A 51 -0.37 -12.25 -3.26
CA VAL A 51 -1.81 -11.94 -3.17
C VAL A 51 -2.15 -11.03 -1.98
N LEU A 52 -1.39 -11.12 -0.89
CA LEU A 52 -1.59 -10.29 0.30
C LEU A 52 -1.15 -8.84 0.06
N ILE A 53 -0.06 -8.64 -0.70
CA ILE A 53 0.40 -7.31 -1.10
C ILE A 53 -0.61 -6.69 -2.07
N ASN A 54 -1.08 -7.46 -3.07
CA ASN A 54 -2.11 -7.00 -4.01
C ASN A 54 -3.41 -6.61 -3.30
N LYS A 55 -3.86 -7.42 -2.33
CA LYS A 55 -5.03 -7.08 -1.52
C LYS A 55 -4.81 -5.76 -0.77
N LYS A 56 -3.63 -5.55 -0.20
CA LYS A 56 -3.30 -4.32 0.52
C LYS A 56 -3.32 -3.10 -0.39
N ARG A 57 -2.77 -3.24 -1.59
CA ARG A 57 -2.82 -2.21 -2.64
C ARG A 57 -4.25 -1.82 -2.98
N TRP A 58 -5.14 -2.79 -3.22
CA TRP A 58 -6.54 -2.51 -3.52
C TRP A 58 -7.28 -1.84 -2.36
N GLU A 59 -7.01 -2.24 -1.10
CA GLU A 59 -7.58 -1.57 0.08
C GLU A 59 -7.18 -0.08 0.16
N ILE A 60 -5.93 0.24 -0.17
CA ILE A 60 -5.42 1.62 -0.21
C ILE A 60 -6.10 2.40 -1.35
N GLU A 61 -6.17 1.83 -2.55
CA GLU A 61 -6.79 2.43 -3.73
C GLU A 61 -8.27 2.75 -3.49
N GLU A 62 -9.03 1.80 -2.95
CA GLU A 62 -10.45 1.97 -2.63
C GLU A 62 -10.66 3.11 -1.62
N ARG A 63 -9.81 3.19 -0.58
CA ARG A 63 -9.87 4.28 0.41
C ARG A 63 -9.55 5.64 -0.22
N CYS A 64 -8.57 5.72 -1.12
CA CYS A 64 -8.28 6.95 -1.86
C CYS A 64 -9.49 7.43 -2.68
N VAL A 65 -10.13 6.51 -3.43
CA VAL A 65 -11.35 6.82 -4.21
C VAL A 65 -12.48 7.27 -3.29
N ASN A 66 -12.69 6.59 -2.16
CA ASN A 66 -13.72 6.94 -1.18
C ASN A 66 -13.49 8.32 -0.56
N LEU A 67 -12.24 8.70 -0.28
CA LEU A 67 -11.93 10.05 0.23
C LEU A 67 -12.23 11.13 -0.81
N ILE A 68 -11.89 10.89 -2.08
CA ILE A 68 -12.21 11.82 -3.16
C ILE A 68 -13.73 12.01 -3.26
N ALA A 69 -14.49 10.91 -3.27
CA ALA A 69 -15.94 10.93 -3.42
C ALA A 69 -16.66 11.59 -2.23
N THR A 70 -16.20 11.34 -1.00
CA THR A 70 -16.92 11.78 0.22
C THR A 70 -16.48 13.13 0.76
N GLN A 71 -15.21 13.53 0.54
CA GLN A 71 -14.65 14.76 1.13
C GLN A 71 -14.42 15.88 0.11
N GLN A 72 -14.51 15.60 -1.19
CA GLN A 72 -14.27 16.56 -2.28
C GLN A 72 -12.98 17.40 -2.06
N PRO A 73 -11.82 16.75 -1.85
CA PRO A 73 -10.56 17.43 -1.56
C PRO A 73 -10.12 18.31 -2.73
N VAL A 74 -9.43 19.42 -2.43
CA VAL A 74 -9.00 20.41 -3.43
C VAL A 74 -7.51 20.69 -3.34
N ALA A 75 -6.93 21.09 -4.48
CA ALA A 75 -5.53 21.52 -4.61
C ALA A 75 -4.52 20.55 -3.97
N THR A 76 -3.98 20.88 -2.80
CA THR A 76 -2.95 20.11 -2.11
C THR A 76 -3.45 18.73 -1.70
N ASP A 77 -4.62 18.65 -1.07
CA ASP A 77 -5.15 17.38 -0.55
C ASP A 77 -5.43 16.39 -1.70
N LEU A 78 -5.97 16.89 -2.82
CA LEU A 78 -6.19 16.07 -4.01
C LEU A 78 -4.88 15.59 -4.64
N ARG A 79 -3.86 16.45 -4.69
CA ARG A 79 -2.54 16.08 -5.23
C ARG A 79 -1.87 15.01 -4.37
N GLU A 80 -2.01 15.08 -3.05
CA GLU A 80 -1.50 14.05 -2.13
C GLU A 80 -2.16 12.70 -2.38
N ILE A 81 -3.49 12.66 -2.52
CA ILE A 81 -4.21 11.40 -2.82
C ILE A 81 -3.78 10.83 -4.18
N ILE A 82 -3.65 11.67 -5.20
CA ILE A 82 -3.18 11.22 -6.52
C ILE A 82 -1.73 10.73 -6.46
N ALA A 83 -0.87 11.35 -5.66
CA ALA A 83 0.50 10.88 -5.48
C ALA A 83 0.53 9.49 -4.83
N LEU A 84 -0.28 9.25 -3.80
CA LEU A 84 -0.44 7.92 -3.18
C LEU A 84 -0.88 6.87 -4.20
N LEU A 85 -1.86 7.19 -5.04
CA LEU A 85 -2.35 6.30 -6.11
C LEU A 85 -1.31 5.97 -7.19
N ASN A 86 -0.30 6.82 -7.40
CA ASN A 86 0.77 6.56 -8.36
C ASN A 86 1.96 5.79 -7.77
N ILE A 87 2.10 5.76 -6.44
CA ILE A 87 3.18 5.04 -5.76
C ILE A 87 2.87 3.54 -5.67
N ILE A 88 1.58 3.19 -5.53
CA ILE A 88 1.09 1.81 -5.49
C ILE A 88 1.06 1.15 -6.87
#